data_AF-A0A3N7CMH9-F1
#
_entry.id   AF-A0A3N7CMH9-F1
#
_cell.length_a   1.000
_cell.length_b   1.000
_cell.length_c   1.000
_cell.angle_alpha   90.00
_cell.angle_beta   90.00
_cell.angle_gamma   90.00
#
_symmetry.space_group_name_H-M   'P 1'
#
loop_
_entity.id
_entity.type
_entity.pdbx_description
1 polymer ?
#
loop_
_entity_poly.entity_id
_entity_poly.type
_entity_poly.pdbx_seq_one_letter_code
_entity_poly.pdbx_strand_id
1 'polypeptide(L)'
;MSRTPEFLTQEHDERDPSPWLALYLDQSTPLPDNVKSAWLADSSSGSRQYLLPFLRPLARLTIILIQIVKVFVPRNWSHSKLLHRFLAWGLTRFVSPEANWLILRHFHLGSQVLAFIGRNSPAPIATNPLEPADIDALKDEMFLKHDLNLFNFVIRLNTALRDKGLTLCKAEKVDFSMIKEPGLRLEDMPHGKLNFLDLQSAIELFTPLYQLMLTDNDFWRAANSLQLDETIGIYTATLLNAPEHLILVNNKHPLVPLSTLRAGHRLVIHGLSTEMLHSLLQRMQAAQKEGETETSLYEQPLA
;
A
#
# COMPACT_ATOMS: atom_id res chain seq x y z
N MET A 1 -2.18 10.44 23.31
CA MET A 1 -2.80 11.74 23.00
C MET A 1 -2.64 11.95 21.51
N SER A 2 -3.73 11.91 20.74
CA SER A 2 -3.70 12.26 19.32
C SER A 2 -3.27 13.72 19.22
N ARG A 3 -2.11 13.97 18.61
CA ARG A 3 -1.65 15.32 18.34
C ARG A 3 -2.34 15.75 17.06
N THR A 4 -3.32 16.63 17.16
CA THR A 4 -3.94 17.26 15.99
C THR A 4 -2.81 17.77 15.07
N PRO A 5 -2.77 17.36 13.78
CA PRO A 5 -1.75 17.81 12.86
C PRO A 5 -1.69 19.34 12.78
N GLU A 6 -0.48 19.88 12.65
CA GLU A 6 -0.25 21.34 12.71
C GLU A 6 -1.06 22.09 11.64
N PHE A 7 -1.19 21.51 10.43
CA PHE A 7 -1.95 22.10 9.33
C PHE A 7 -3.47 22.20 9.59
N LEU A 8 -4.01 21.54 10.62
CA LEU A 8 -5.41 21.70 11.04
C LEU A 8 -5.60 22.76 12.14
N THR A 9 -4.50 23.23 12.73
CA THR A 9 -4.52 24.22 13.83
C THR A 9 -4.14 25.63 13.38
N GLN A 10 -3.51 25.75 12.20
CA GLN A 10 -3.11 27.02 11.63
C GLN A 10 -4.29 27.64 10.85
N GLU A 11 -4.48 28.96 11.00
CA GLU A 11 -5.44 29.70 10.17
C GLU A 11 -4.96 29.77 8.72
N HIS A 12 -5.90 29.86 7.78
CA HIS A 12 -5.58 29.99 6.36
C HIS A 12 -4.94 31.36 6.07
N ASP A 13 -3.67 31.34 5.65
CA ASP A 13 -2.98 32.52 5.13
C ASP A 13 -3.02 32.51 3.59
N GLU A 14 -3.67 33.51 2.98
CA GLU A 14 -3.74 33.66 1.53
C GLU A 14 -2.37 33.92 0.88
N ARG A 15 -1.40 34.45 1.63
CA ARG A 15 -0.05 34.76 1.14
C ARG A 15 0.92 33.60 1.31
N ASP A 16 0.61 32.65 2.19
CA ASP A 16 1.39 31.44 2.44
C ASP A 16 0.47 30.23 2.70
N PRO A 17 -0.27 29.78 1.67
CA PRO A 17 -1.28 28.74 1.86
C PRO A 17 -0.62 27.40 2.20
N SER A 18 -1.08 26.78 3.29
CA SER A 18 -0.62 25.44 3.68
C SER A 18 -1.01 24.39 2.61
N PRO A 19 -0.03 23.72 1.96
CA PRO A 19 -0.34 22.69 0.97
C PRO A 19 -1.04 21.48 1.61
N TRP A 20 -0.78 21.21 2.88
CA TRP A 20 -1.38 20.09 3.61
C TRP A 20 -2.84 20.36 3.97
N LEU A 21 -3.17 21.59 4.37
CA LEU A 21 -4.55 21.99 4.61
C LEU A 21 -5.37 21.92 3.31
N ALA A 22 -4.81 22.41 2.20
CA ALA A 22 -5.46 22.32 0.89
C ALA A 22 -5.75 20.86 0.50
N LEU A 23 -4.76 19.97 0.64
CA LEU A 23 -4.94 18.54 0.37
C LEU A 23 -5.92 17.90 1.34
N TYR A 24 -5.94 18.28 2.61
CA TYR A 24 -6.86 17.74 3.61
C TYR A 24 -8.32 18.13 3.33
N LEU A 25 -8.58 19.38 2.96
CA LEU A 25 -9.93 19.87 2.63
C LEU A 25 -10.44 19.35 1.28
N ASP A 26 -9.55 18.96 0.35
CA ASP A 26 -9.95 18.46 -0.96
C ASP A 26 -10.74 17.15 -0.91
N GLN A 27 -12.03 17.18 -1.24
CA GLN A 27 -12.88 15.98 -1.15
C GLN A 27 -12.84 15.11 -2.42
N SER A 28 -11.98 15.42 -3.39
CA SER A 28 -11.92 14.71 -4.68
C SER A 28 -11.39 13.27 -4.56
N THR A 29 -10.61 12.98 -3.52
CA THR A 29 -10.08 11.64 -3.24
C THR A 29 -10.99 10.86 -2.27
N PRO A 30 -11.14 9.53 -2.41
CA PRO A 30 -12.11 8.76 -1.64
C PRO A 30 -11.66 8.42 -0.20
N LEU A 31 -10.53 8.94 0.27
CA LEU A 31 -9.95 8.58 1.57
C LEU A 31 -10.83 9.05 2.75
N PRO A 32 -11.11 8.18 3.74
CA PRO A 32 -11.72 8.56 5.01
C PRO A 32 -10.92 9.63 5.76
N ASP A 33 -11.60 10.44 6.57
CA ASP A 33 -10.98 11.60 7.24
C ASP A 33 -9.79 11.20 8.14
N ASN A 34 -9.96 10.15 8.95
CA ASN A 34 -8.91 9.65 9.84
C ASN A 34 -7.68 9.14 9.06
N VAL A 35 -7.88 8.45 7.93
CA VAL A 35 -6.80 7.95 7.07
C VAL A 35 -6.09 9.11 6.41
N LYS A 36 -6.86 10.07 5.87
CA LYS A 36 -6.32 11.25 5.19
C LYS A 36 -5.52 12.15 6.14
N SER A 37 -6.03 12.35 7.35
CA SER A 37 -5.35 13.07 8.42
C SER A 37 -4.01 12.41 8.77
N ALA A 38 -4.00 11.09 9.02
CA ALA A 38 -2.77 10.35 9.31
C ALA A 38 -1.78 10.37 8.13
N TRP A 39 -2.26 10.21 6.90
CA TRP A 39 -1.44 10.23 5.69
C TRP A 39 -0.73 11.58 5.48
N LEU A 40 -1.47 12.67 5.68
CA LEU A 40 -0.94 14.02 5.53
C LEU A 40 -0.05 14.41 6.71
N ALA A 41 -0.35 13.98 7.94
CA ALA A 41 0.53 14.15 9.09
C ALA A 41 1.90 13.50 8.88
N ASP A 42 1.92 12.27 8.37
CA ASP A 42 3.15 11.57 7.99
C ASP A 42 3.89 12.31 6.86
N SER A 43 3.13 12.76 5.85
CA SER A 43 3.67 13.49 4.70
C SER A 43 4.20 14.88 5.03
N SER A 44 3.66 15.56 6.06
CA SER A 44 4.11 16.88 6.49
C SER A 44 5.26 16.82 7.51
N SER A 45 5.81 15.65 7.78
CA SER A 45 6.81 15.45 8.84
C SER A 45 8.19 16.07 8.52
N GLY A 46 8.93 16.38 9.59
CA GLY A 46 10.30 16.89 9.48
C GLY A 46 11.29 15.90 8.89
N SER A 47 11.08 14.58 9.06
CA SER A 47 11.90 13.57 8.40
C SER A 47 11.76 13.65 6.88
N ARG A 48 10.53 13.80 6.38
CA ARG A 48 10.29 13.96 4.94
C ARG A 48 10.89 15.26 4.40
N GLN A 49 10.76 16.36 5.13
CA GLN A 49 11.24 17.67 4.69
C GLN A 49 12.77 17.77 4.71
N TYR A 50 13.39 17.33 5.81
CA TYR A 50 14.81 17.63 6.08
C TYR A 50 15.73 16.42 5.95
N LEU A 51 15.26 15.19 6.20
CA LEU A 51 16.09 13.99 6.16
C LEU A 51 16.04 13.27 4.80
N LEU A 52 14.85 13.14 4.21
CA LEU A 52 14.63 12.44 2.95
C LEU A 52 15.51 12.95 1.77
N PRO A 53 15.78 14.26 1.60
CA PRO A 53 16.65 14.75 0.52
C PRO A 53 18.07 14.16 0.57
N PHE A 54 18.56 13.80 1.78
CA PHE A 54 19.87 13.17 1.97
C PHE A 54 19.79 11.64 1.95
N LEU A 55 18.70 11.06 2.48
CA LEU A 55 18.50 9.61 2.43
C LEU A 55 18.41 9.08 1.00
N ARG A 56 17.69 9.78 0.11
CA ARG A 56 17.50 9.36 -1.29
C ARG A 56 18.82 9.08 -2.05
N PRO A 57 19.77 10.04 -2.15
CA PRO A 57 21.04 9.77 -2.84
C PRO A 57 21.86 8.69 -2.12
N LEU A 58 21.86 8.67 -0.79
CA LEU A 58 22.60 7.67 0.00
C LEU A 58 22.05 6.25 -0.24
N ALA A 59 20.73 6.08 -0.19
CA ALA A 59 20.06 4.81 -0.42
C ALA A 59 20.33 4.29 -1.84
N ARG A 60 20.22 5.17 -2.86
CA ARG A 60 20.50 4.81 -4.26
C ARG A 60 21.96 4.42 -4.46
N LEU A 61 22.90 5.17 -3.88
CA LEU A 61 24.32 4.84 -3.94
C LEU A 61 24.58 3.48 -3.28
N THR A 62 23.99 3.24 -2.11
CA THR A 62 24.09 1.97 -1.39
C THR A 62 23.52 0.81 -2.21
N ILE A 63 22.37 1.00 -2.87
CA ILE A 63 21.77 0.02 -3.78
C ILE A 63 22.75 -0.35 -4.89
N ILE A 64 23.38 0.63 -5.54
CA ILE A 64 24.37 0.41 -6.62
C ILE A 64 25.58 -0.36 -6.08
N LEU A 65 26.12 0.03 -4.92
CA LEU A 65 27.24 -0.66 -4.28
C LEU A 65 26.89 -2.11 -3.96
N ILE A 66 25.68 -2.37 -3.43
CA ILE A 66 25.19 -3.73 -3.17
C ILE A 66 25.06 -4.53 -4.48
N GLN A 67 24.56 -3.92 -5.57
CA GLN A 67 24.49 -4.61 -6.87
C GLN A 67 25.88 -5.05 -7.33
N ILE A 68 26.89 -4.17 -7.23
CA ILE A 68 28.28 -4.48 -7.59
C ILE A 68 28.81 -5.62 -6.73
N VAL A 69 28.63 -5.57 -5.41
CA VAL A 69 29.09 -6.63 -4.49
C VAL A 69 28.41 -7.95 -4.83
N LYS A 70 27.09 -7.95 -5.07
CA LYS A 70 26.32 -9.14 -5.36
C LYS A 70 26.68 -9.83 -6.68
N VAL A 71 27.30 -9.13 -7.64
CA VAL A 71 27.89 -9.79 -8.82
C VAL A 71 28.89 -10.89 -8.44
N PHE A 72 29.58 -10.73 -7.30
CA PHE A 72 30.60 -11.66 -6.83
C PHE A 72 30.09 -12.61 -5.73
N VAL A 73 28.89 -12.42 -5.20
CA VAL A 73 28.29 -13.24 -4.13
C VAL A 73 27.43 -14.35 -4.75
N PRO A 74 27.43 -15.59 -4.19
CA PRO A 74 26.55 -16.65 -4.67
C PRO A 74 25.08 -16.24 -4.65
N ARG A 75 24.35 -16.52 -5.74
CA ARG A 75 22.93 -16.14 -5.94
C ARG A 75 21.96 -16.63 -4.86
N ASN A 76 22.34 -17.64 -4.08
CA ASN A 76 21.52 -18.25 -3.03
C ASN A 76 21.72 -17.62 -1.65
N TRP A 77 22.54 -16.56 -1.53
CA TRP A 77 22.74 -15.87 -0.27
C TRP A 77 21.46 -15.11 0.12
N SER A 78 20.78 -15.58 1.17
CA SER A 78 19.64 -14.87 1.75
C SER A 78 19.52 -15.11 3.25
N HIS A 79 19.07 -14.08 3.96
CA HIS A 79 18.76 -14.14 5.39
C HIS A 79 17.41 -13.47 5.66
N SER A 80 16.37 -13.93 4.95
CA SER A 80 15.04 -13.32 4.96
C SER A 80 14.43 -13.17 6.37
N LYS A 81 14.55 -14.21 7.23
CA LYS A 81 14.05 -14.11 8.62
C LYS A 81 14.79 -13.06 9.46
N LEU A 82 16.10 -12.93 9.27
CA LEU A 82 16.89 -11.92 9.98
C LEU A 82 16.53 -10.51 9.49
N LEU A 83 16.34 -10.35 8.17
CA LEU A 83 15.87 -9.11 7.56
C LEU A 83 14.54 -8.67 8.18
N HIS A 84 13.54 -9.54 8.21
CA HIS A 84 12.21 -9.18 8.72
C HIS A 84 12.23 -8.87 10.22
N ARG A 85 13.07 -9.54 11.01
CA ARG A 85 13.30 -9.17 12.41
C ARG A 85 13.93 -7.79 12.57
N PHE A 86 14.91 -7.45 11.72
CA PHE A 86 15.53 -6.14 11.72
C PHE A 86 14.56 -5.04 11.28
N LEU A 87 13.74 -5.30 10.26
CA LEU A 87 12.69 -4.38 9.82
C LEU A 87 11.67 -4.15 10.92
N ALA A 88 11.15 -5.20 11.56
CA ALA A 88 10.22 -5.06 12.67
C ALA A 88 10.83 -4.26 13.83
N TRP A 89 12.10 -4.50 14.17
CA TRP A 89 12.82 -3.68 15.15
C TRP A 89 12.90 -2.20 14.73
N GLY A 90 13.23 -1.93 13.47
CA GLY A 90 13.31 -0.58 12.92
C GLY A 90 11.95 0.14 12.94
N LEU A 91 10.89 -0.57 12.55
CA LEU A 91 9.50 -0.11 12.59
C LEU A 91 9.09 0.26 14.02
N THR A 92 9.36 -0.63 14.99
CA THR A 92 9.03 -0.37 16.39
C THR A 92 9.81 0.82 16.95
N ARG A 93 11.07 1.00 16.56
CA ARG A 93 11.96 1.97 17.22
C ARG A 93 12.00 3.35 16.57
N PHE A 94 11.87 3.45 15.25
CA PHE A 94 12.16 4.68 14.52
C PHE A 94 11.02 5.21 13.66
N VAL A 95 10.12 4.35 13.20
CA VAL A 95 9.05 4.73 12.27
C VAL A 95 7.89 5.38 13.03
N SER A 96 7.32 6.42 12.44
CA SER A 96 6.21 7.18 13.02
C SER A 96 5.00 6.26 13.30
N PRO A 97 4.16 6.62 14.29
CA PRO A 97 2.89 5.93 14.54
C PRO A 97 2.03 5.86 13.27
N GLU A 98 1.90 6.97 12.54
CA GLU A 98 1.10 7.08 11.32
C GLU A 98 1.60 6.12 10.24
N ALA A 99 2.91 6.11 9.97
CA ALA A 99 3.49 5.20 8.98
C ALA A 99 3.34 3.73 9.40
N ASN A 100 3.57 3.39 10.67
CA ASN A 100 3.38 2.01 11.15
C ASN A 100 1.93 1.54 11.01
N TRP A 101 0.98 2.40 11.35
CA TRP A 101 -0.45 2.11 11.19
C TRP A 101 -0.80 1.90 9.72
N LEU A 102 -0.38 2.78 8.83
CA LEU A 102 -0.59 2.66 7.38
C LEU A 102 0.04 1.38 6.79
N ILE A 103 1.25 1.01 7.25
CA ILE A 103 1.91 -0.24 6.83
C ILE A 103 1.08 -1.46 7.24
N LEU A 104 0.63 -1.54 8.49
CA LEU A 104 -0.17 -2.67 8.95
C LEU A 104 -1.51 -2.75 8.20
N ARG A 105 -2.21 -1.62 8.08
CA ARG A 105 -3.48 -1.52 7.33
C ARG A 105 -3.33 -2.04 5.91
N HIS A 106 -2.28 -1.63 5.21
CA HIS A 106 -2.05 -2.01 3.83
C HIS A 106 -2.12 -3.53 3.60
N PHE A 107 -1.57 -4.36 4.50
CA PHE A 107 -1.66 -5.82 4.38
C PHE A 107 -3.10 -6.32 4.46
N HIS A 108 -3.90 -5.79 5.38
CA HIS A 108 -5.33 -6.14 5.52
C HIS A 108 -6.10 -5.72 4.28
N LEU A 109 -5.99 -4.45 3.89
CA LEU A 109 -6.76 -3.89 2.78
C LEU A 109 -6.42 -4.58 1.46
N GLY A 110 -5.12 -4.77 1.18
CA GLY A 110 -4.67 -5.51 -0.01
C GLY A 110 -5.21 -6.94 -0.03
N SER A 111 -5.20 -7.64 1.11
CA SER A 111 -5.77 -9.00 1.22
C SER A 111 -7.27 -9.04 0.96
N GLN A 112 -8.01 -8.05 1.46
CA GLN A 112 -9.45 -7.93 1.23
C GLN A 112 -9.77 -7.62 -0.23
N VAL A 113 -9.00 -6.76 -0.90
CA VAL A 113 -9.14 -6.47 -2.34
C VAL A 113 -8.90 -7.73 -3.18
N LEU A 114 -7.87 -8.53 -2.87
CA LEU A 114 -7.66 -9.80 -3.57
C LEU A 114 -8.80 -10.79 -3.31
N ALA A 115 -9.31 -10.86 -2.08
CA ALA A 115 -10.46 -11.70 -1.75
C ALA A 115 -11.73 -11.24 -2.49
N PHE A 116 -11.93 -9.94 -2.63
CA PHE A 116 -13.01 -9.34 -3.39
C PHE A 116 -12.96 -9.80 -4.86
N ILE A 117 -11.81 -9.62 -5.51
CA ILE A 117 -11.63 -10.06 -6.91
C ILE A 117 -11.83 -11.58 -7.02
N GLY A 118 -11.23 -12.33 -6.11
CA GLY A 118 -11.27 -13.80 -6.10
C GLY A 118 -12.68 -14.36 -5.95
N ARG A 119 -13.55 -13.73 -5.16
CA ARG A 119 -14.95 -14.20 -4.99
C ARG A 119 -15.90 -13.72 -6.08
N ASN A 120 -15.67 -12.53 -6.62
CA ASN A 120 -16.55 -11.94 -7.63
C ASN A 120 -16.19 -12.39 -9.06
N SER A 121 -15.06 -13.06 -9.26
CA SER A 121 -14.70 -13.66 -10.54
C SER A 121 -15.69 -14.75 -10.98
N PRO A 122 -15.99 -14.90 -12.29
CA PRO A 122 -16.74 -16.04 -12.81
C PRO A 122 -15.99 -17.38 -12.63
N ALA A 123 -14.69 -17.34 -12.29
CA ALA A 123 -13.93 -18.49 -11.84
C ALA A 123 -13.39 -18.24 -10.42
N PRO A 124 -14.21 -18.42 -9.36
CA PRO A 124 -13.79 -18.08 -8.01
C PRO A 124 -12.54 -18.83 -7.56
N ILE A 125 -11.62 -18.13 -6.90
CA ILE A 125 -10.38 -18.68 -6.36
C ILE A 125 -10.18 -18.32 -4.89
N ALA A 126 -9.48 -19.18 -4.15
CA ALA A 126 -9.07 -18.89 -2.79
C ALA A 126 -7.87 -17.95 -2.74
N THR A 127 -7.82 -17.11 -1.71
CA THR A 127 -6.69 -16.23 -1.38
C THR A 127 -5.98 -16.68 -0.11
N ASN A 128 -4.79 -16.14 0.13
CA ASN A 128 -4.03 -16.36 1.36
C ASN A 128 -3.94 -15.00 2.10
N PRO A 129 -4.96 -14.63 2.89
CA PRO A 129 -5.02 -13.29 3.49
C PRO A 129 -3.87 -13.07 4.48
N LEU A 130 -3.36 -11.84 4.50
CA LEU A 130 -2.37 -11.34 5.44
C LEU A 130 -3.05 -10.28 6.33
N GLU A 131 -3.28 -10.64 7.59
CA GLU A 131 -3.98 -9.79 8.56
C GLU A 131 -3.09 -9.62 9.81
N PRO A 132 -1.91 -8.95 9.72
CA PRO A 132 -1.02 -8.77 10.87
C PRO A 132 -1.71 -7.94 11.95
N ALA A 133 -1.76 -8.45 13.17
CA ALA A 133 -2.35 -7.74 14.31
C ALA A 133 -1.47 -6.60 14.83
N ASP A 134 -0.15 -6.73 14.67
CA ASP A 134 0.86 -5.79 15.15
C ASP A 134 2.15 -5.88 14.34
N ILE A 135 3.16 -5.08 14.72
CA ILE A 135 4.49 -5.08 14.08
C ILE A 135 5.25 -6.39 14.33
N ASP A 136 4.99 -7.10 15.44
CA ASP A 136 5.66 -8.37 15.73
C ASP A 136 5.29 -9.44 14.71
N ALA A 137 4.02 -9.47 14.28
CA ALA A 137 3.52 -10.34 13.23
C ALA A 137 4.26 -10.17 11.88
N LEU A 138 4.95 -9.05 11.66
CA LEU A 138 5.73 -8.81 10.44
C LEU A 138 7.04 -9.60 10.38
N LYS A 139 7.52 -10.11 11.52
CA LYS A 139 8.83 -10.77 11.65
C LYS A 139 8.94 -12.09 10.89
N ASP A 140 7.81 -12.76 10.66
CA ASP A 140 7.77 -14.03 9.93
C ASP A 140 7.56 -13.83 8.43
N GLU A 141 8.53 -13.15 7.81
CA GLU A 141 8.64 -13.00 6.35
C GLU A 141 7.43 -12.33 5.67
N MET A 142 6.74 -11.44 6.39
CA MET A 142 5.46 -10.87 5.93
C MET A 142 5.57 -10.07 4.63
N PHE A 143 6.59 -9.22 4.48
CA PHE A 143 6.79 -8.44 3.27
C PHE A 143 7.04 -9.35 2.06
N LEU A 144 7.83 -10.41 2.22
CA LEU A 144 8.08 -11.39 1.16
C LEU A 144 6.82 -12.20 0.79
N LYS A 145 6.05 -12.64 1.81
CA LYS A 145 4.78 -13.35 1.62
C LYS A 145 3.77 -12.49 0.86
N HIS A 146 3.72 -11.19 1.15
CA HIS A 146 2.87 -10.23 0.46
C HIS A 146 3.17 -10.17 -1.04
N ASP A 147 4.43 -9.97 -1.42
CA ASP A 147 4.82 -9.92 -2.84
C ASP A 147 4.48 -11.23 -3.57
N LEU A 148 4.78 -12.37 -2.92
CA LEU A 148 4.46 -13.69 -3.45
C LEU A 148 2.96 -13.91 -3.64
N ASN A 149 2.14 -13.42 -2.69
CA ASN A 149 0.69 -13.56 -2.75
C ASN A 149 0.10 -12.86 -3.97
N LEU A 150 0.60 -11.67 -4.34
CA LEU A 150 0.13 -10.94 -5.53
C LEU A 150 0.38 -11.73 -6.82
N PHE A 151 1.62 -12.20 -7.03
CA PHE A 151 1.94 -13.01 -8.22
C PHE A 151 1.14 -14.31 -8.26
N ASN A 152 1.08 -15.04 -7.14
CA ASN A 152 0.33 -16.29 -7.06
C ASN A 152 -1.17 -16.07 -7.26
N PHE A 153 -1.72 -14.94 -6.81
CA PHE A 153 -3.11 -14.59 -7.07
C PHE A 153 -3.37 -14.40 -8.57
N VAL A 154 -2.58 -13.55 -9.24
CA VAL A 154 -2.72 -13.29 -10.68
C VAL A 154 -2.56 -14.59 -11.49
N ILE A 155 -1.57 -15.41 -11.18
CA ILE A 155 -1.35 -16.71 -11.84
C ILE A 155 -2.56 -17.62 -11.66
N ARG A 156 -3.03 -17.81 -10.41
CA ARG A 156 -4.17 -18.70 -10.12
C ARG A 156 -5.45 -18.24 -10.81
N LEU A 157 -5.76 -16.95 -10.75
CA LEU A 157 -6.98 -16.39 -11.34
C LEU A 157 -6.99 -16.58 -12.86
N ASN A 158 -5.90 -16.21 -13.53
CA ASN A 158 -5.83 -16.30 -14.99
C ASN A 158 -5.76 -17.76 -15.48
N THR A 159 -5.15 -18.66 -14.71
CA THR A 159 -5.19 -20.09 -15.00
C THR A 159 -6.62 -20.62 -14.89
N ALA A 160 -7.32 -20.33 -13.80
CA ALA A 160 -8.71 -20.77 -13.59
C ALA A 160 -9.68 -20.24 -14.65
N LEU A 161 -9.50 -18.98 -15.10
CA LEU A 161 -10.27 -18.41 -16.20
C LEU A 161 -9.98 -19.13 -17.52
N ARG A 162 -8.71 -19.32 -17.87
CA ARG A 162 -8.28 -20.00 -19.11
C ARG A 162 -8.74 -21.44 -19.18
N ASP A 163 -8.58 -22.20 -18.10
CA ASP A 163 -8.97 -23.61 -18.03
C ASP A 163 -10.47 -23.81 -18.26
N LYS A 164 -11.28 -22.81 -17.89
CA LYS A 164 -12.73 -22.81 -18.09
C LYS A 164 -13.17 -22.11 -19.39
N GLY A 165 -12.26 -21.55 -20.17
CA GLY A 165 -12.59 -20.75 -21.36
C GLY A 165 -13.36 -19.47 -21.04
N LEU A 166 -13.19 -18.91 -19.84
CA LEU A 166 -13.88 -17.72 -19.35
C LEU A 166 -12.98 -16.49 -19.45
N THR A 167 -13.60 -15.32 -19.54
CA THR A 167 -12.95 -14.02 -19.38
C THR A 167 -13.45 -13.34 -18.12
N LEU A 168 -12.63 -12.47 -17.53
CA LEU A 168 -13.12 -11.61 -16.46
C LEU A 168 -14.16 -10.64 -17.04
N CYS A 169 -15.30 -10.53 -16.39
CA CYS A 169 -16.42 -9.71 -16.81
C CYS A 169 -17.09 -9.06 -15.60
N LYS A 170 -18.07 -8.18 -15.84
CA LYS A 170 -18.93 -7.65 -14.79
C LYS A 170 -19.54 -8.79 -13.96
N ALA A 171 -19.52 -8.66 -12.64
CA ALA A 171 -20.21 -9.59 -11.75
C ALA A 171 -21.72 -9.28 -11.74
N GLU A 172 -22.57 -10.32 -11.85
CA GLU A 172 -24.03 -10.16 -11.80
C GLU A 172 -24.51 -9.63 -10.44
N LYS A 173 -23.93 -10.18 -9.37
CA LYS A 173 -24.15 -9.76 -7.99
C LYS A 173 -22.82 -9.63 -7.29
N VAL A 174 -22.47 -8.41 -6.90
CA VAL A 174 -21.21 -8.13 -6.22
C VAL A 174 -21.31 -8.52 -4.74
N ASP A 175 -20.42 -9.41 -4.30
CA ASP A 175 -20.18 -9.77 -2.90
C ASP A 175 -19.12 -8.84 -2.30
N PHE A 176 -19.53 -7.97 -1.39
CA PHE A 176 -18.65 -7.09 -0.62
C PHE A 176 -18.35 -7.63 0.79
N SER A 177 -18.73 -8.86 1.16
CA SER A 177 -18.64 -9.36 2.54
C SER A 177 -17.23 -9.42 3.13
N MET A 178 -16.20 -9.39 2.28
CA MET A 178 -14.80 -9.33 2.68
C MET A 178 -14.29 -7.91 2.97
N ILE A 179 -14.99 -6.88 2.51
CA ILE A 179 -14.61 -5.46 2.68
C ILE A 179 -15.06 -5.01 4.07
N LYS A 180 -14.09 -4.77 4.94
CA LYS A 180 -14.29 -4.36 6.34
C LYS A 180 -13.11 -3.50 6.80
N GLU A 181 -13.41 -2.55 7.68
CA GLU A 181 -12.37 -1.76 8.33
C GLU A 181 -11.50 -2.66 9.22
N PRO A 182 -10.16 -2.63 9.11
CA PRO A 182 -9.29 -3.40 10.00
C PRO A 182 -9.42 -2.93 11.45
N GLY A 183 -9.36 -3.86 12.41
CA GLY A 183 -9.37 -3.55 13.84
C GLY A 183 -8.09 -2.90 14.38
N LEU A 184 -7.29 -2.26 13.50
CA LEU A 184 -6.02 -1.64 13.83
C LEU A 184 -6.24 -0.20 14.28
N ARG A 185 -5.70 0.16 15.45
CA ARG A 185 -5.84 1.50 16.00
C ARG A 185 -4.51 2.25 15.93
N LEU A 186 -4.56 3.52 15.55
CA LEU A 186 -3.37 4.36 15.46
C LEU A 186 -2.70 4.54 16.83
N GLU A 187 -3.51 4.64 17.89
CA GLU A 187 -3.06 4.78 19.27
C GLU A 187 -2.29 3.56 19.82
N ASP A 188 -2.42 2.39 19.19
CA ASP A 188 -1.67 1.19 19.56
C ASP A 188 -0.25 1.17 18.97
N MET A 189 0.07 2.10 18.06
CA MET A 189 1.37 2.12 17.40
C MET A 189 2.48 2.63 18.32
N PRO A 190 3.73 2.15 18.15
CA PRO A 190 4.86 2.62 18.95
C PRO A 190 5.05 4.13 18.87
N HIS A 191 5.03 4.76 20.04
CA HIS A 191 5.13 6.21 20.17
C HIS A 191 6.23 6.59 21.18
N GLY A 192 7.48 6.58 20.71
CA GLY A 192 8.66 7.01 21.45
C GLY A 192 9.38 8.20 20.81
N LYS A 193 10.34 8.79 21.52
CA LYS A 193 11.12 9.94 21.04
C LYS A 193 11.88 9.70 19.72
N LEU A 194 12.12 8.43 19.37
CA LEU A 194 12.82 8.05 18.15
C LEU A 194 11.85 7.72 17.01
N ASN A 195 10.54 7.63 17.25
CA ASN A 195 9.52 7.35 16.25
C ASN A 195 9.20 8.61 15.44
N PHE A 196 10.16 9.06 14.62
CA PHE A 196 10.05 10.29 13.82
C PHE A 196 10.18 10.07 12.32
N LEU A 197 10.58 8.87 11.87
CA LEU A 197 10.75 8.58 10.44
C LEU A 197 9.40 8.37 9.77
N ASP A 198 9.12 9.18 8.76
CA ASP A 198 7.94 9.02 7.91
C ASP A 198 8.01 7.77 7.04
N LEU A 199 6.88 7.40 6.46
CA LEU A 199 6.74 6.22 5.62
C LEU A 199 7.77 6.21 4.49
N GLN A 200 7.92 7.33 3.76
CA GLN A 200 8.81 7.38 2.62
C GLN A 200 10.28 7.32 3.04
N SER A 201 10.67 8.06 4.08
CA SER A 201 12.04 7.99 4.60
C SER A 201 12.41 6.61 5.13
N ALA A 202 11.49 5.95 5.85
CA ALA A 202 11.68 4.60 6.34
C ALA A 202 11.87 3.60 5.18
N ILE A 203 11.03 3.70 4.15
CA ILE A 203 11.13 2.84 2.96
C ILE A 203 12.48 3.04 2.25
N GLU A 204 12.89 4.29 2.02
CA GLU A 204 14.18 4.58 1.36
C GLU A 204 15.37 4.04 2.18
N LEU A 205 15.28 4.10 3.52
CA LEU A 205 16.31 3.54 4.41
C LEU A 205 16.33 2.00 4.41
N PHE A 206 15.16 1.37 4.37
CA PHE A 206 15.05 -0.10 4.43
C PHE A 206 15.29 -0.78 3.08
N THR A 207 15.05 -0.10 1.95
CA THR A 207 15.20 -0.69 0.61
C THR A 207 16.60 -1.27 0.35
N PRO A 208 17.72 -0.59 0.66
CA PRO A 208 19.06 -1.18 0.52
C PRO A 208 19.27 -2.42 1.39
N LEU A 209 18.74 -2.44 2.62
CA LEU A 209 18.83 -3.61 3.51
C LEU A 209 18.03 -4.79 2.95
N TYR A 210 16.85 -4.50 2.42
CA TYR A 210 16.00 -5.46 1.73
C TYR A 210 16.76 -6.09 0.56
N GLN A 211 17.38 -5.25 -0.27
CA GLN A 211 18.21 -5.71 -1.37
C GLN A 211 19.40 -6.55 -0.91
N LEU A 212 20.11 -6.15 0.14
CA LEU A 212 21.29 -6.85 0.63
C LEU A 212 20.95 -8.27 1.13
N MET A 213 19.85 -8.40 1.86
CA MET A 213 19.54 -9.62 2.63
C MET A 213 18.60 -10.60 1.91
N LEU A 214 17.96 -10.17 0.81
CA LEU A 214 17.19 -11.05 -0.07
C LEU A 214 18.04 -11.62 -1.21
N THR A 215 17.56 -12.70 -1.84
CA THR A 215 18.11 -13.11 -3.13
C THR A 215 17.80 -12.06 -4.20
N ASP A 216 18.56 -12.06 -5.30
CA ASP A 216 18.29 -11.15 -6.42
C ASP A 216 16.92 -11.39 -7.04
N ASN A 217 16.49 -12.65 -7.12
CA ASN A 217 15.18 -13.01 -7.63
C ASN A 217 14.05 -12.49 -6.72
N ASP A 218 14.23 -12.56 -5.39
CA ASP A 218 13.23 -12.06 -4.45
C ASP A 218 13.16 -10.53 -4.48
N PHE A 219 14.29 -9.84 -4.51
CA PHE A 219 14.32 -8.38 -4.61
C PHE A 219 13.75 -7.89 -5.94
N TRP A 220 14.11 -8.54 -7.05
CA TRP A 220 13.56 -8.22 -8.37
C TRP A 220 12.04 -8.46 -8.42
N ARG A 221 11.57 -9.57 -7.84
CA ARG A 221 10.14 -9.88 -7.74
C ARG A 221 9.40 -8.85 -6.90
N ALA A 222 9.92 -8.47 -5.73
CA ALA A 222 9.32 -7.45 -4.87
C ALA A 222 9.23 -6.08 -5.59
N ALA A 223 10.25 -5.67 -6.34
CA ALA A 223 10.19 -4.41 -7.08
C ALA A 223 9.17 -4.43 -8.23
N ASN A 224 8.92 -5.60 -8.82
CA ASN A 224 7.98 -5.78 -9.93
C ASN A 224 6.57 -6.15 -9.48
N SER A 225 6.34 -6.61 -8.24
CA SER A 225 4.99 -6.81 -7.70
C SER A 225 4.17 -5.51 -7.74
N LEU A 226 4.83 -4.36 -7.55
CA LEU A 226 4.27 -3.01 -7.70
C LEU A 226 3.76 -2.69 -9.13
N GLN A 227 4.04 -3.52 -10.14
CA GLN A 227 3.41 -3.41 -11.46
C GLN A 227 1.98 -3.97 -11.45
N LEU A 228 1.67 -4.88 -10.52
CA LEU A 228 0.40 -5.55 -10.45
C LEU A 228 -0.72 -4.65 -9.91
N ASP A 229 -0.43 -3.48 -9.34
CA ASP A 229 -1.44 -2.51 -8.89
C ASP A 229 -2.43 -2.17 -10.00
N GLU A 230 -1.92 -1.99 -11.22
CA GLU A 230 -2.74 -1.75 -12.40
C GLU A 230 -3.56 -2.96 -12.80
N THR A 231 -2.96 -4.14 -12.73
CA THR A 231 -3.67 -5.40 -12.99
C THR A 231 -4.83 -5.60 -12.00
N ILE A 232 -4.60 -5.35 -10.71
CA ILE A 232 -5.59 -5.43 -9.64
C ILE A 232 -6.68 -4.37 -9.79
N GLY A 233 -6.30 -3.14 -10.16
CA GLY A 233 -7.24 -2.06 -10.48
C GLY A 233 -8.14 -2.41 -11.66
N ILE A 234 -7.57 -2.92 -12.74
CA ILE A 234 -8.31 -3.40 -13.93
C ILE A 234 -9.27 -4.52 -13.57
N TYR A 235 -8.86 -5.48 -12.75
CA TYR A 235 -9.75 -6.56 -12.31
C TYR A 235 -10.94 -6.03 -11.53
N THR A 236 -10.70 -5.14 -10.56
CA THR A 236 -11.76 -4.54 -9.75
C THR A 236 -12.71 -3.71 -10.62
N ALA A 237 -12.17 -2.85 -11.49
CA ALA A 237 -12.97 -2.01 -12.39
C ALA A 237 -13.81 -2.84 -13.38
N THR A 238 -13.26 -3.96 -13.88
CA THR A 238 -13.98 -4.88 -14.79
C THR A 238 -15.14 -5.56 -14.07
N LEU A 239 -14.91 -6.05 -12.85
CA LEU A 239 -15.93 -6.72 -12.03
C LEU A 239 -17.08 -5.79 -11.67
N LEU A 240 -16.76 -4.52 -11.38
CA LEU A 240 -17.74 -3.48 -11.06
C LEU A 240 -18.37 -2.83 -12.30
N ASN A 241 -17.75 -2.97 -13.47
CA ASN A 241 -18.07 -2.19 -14.67
C ASN A 241 -17.96 -0.67 -14.44
N ALA A 242 -16.89 -0.26 -13.76
CA ALA A 242 -16.63 1.13 -13.38
C ALA A 242 -15.21 1.58 -13.79
N PRO A 243 -14.95 1.72 -15.11
CA PRO A 243 -13.62 2.01 -15.65
C PRO A 243 -13.06 3.38 -15.22
N GLU A 244 -13.90 4.33 -14.85
CA GLU A 244 -13.51 5.66 -14.34
C GLU A 244 -12.63 5.59 -13.09
N HIS A 245 -12.79 4.54 -12.29
CA HIS A 245 -12.00 4.32 -11.08
C HIS A 245 -10.56 3.85 -11.35
N LEU A 246 -10.21 3.55 -12.61
CA LEU A 246 -8.83 3.31 -13.00
C LEU A 246 -7.95 4.55 -12.85
N ILE A 247 -8.52 5.75 -12.67
CA ILE A 247 -7.76 6.95 -12.30
C ILE A 247 -6.99 6.78 -10.99
N LEU A 248 -7.45 5.89 -10.11
CA LEU A 248 -6.81 5.57 -8.82
C LEU A 248 -5.58 4.67 -8.98
N VAL A 249 -5.38 4.11 -10.17
CA VAL A 249 -4.23 3.29 -10.50
C VAL A 249 -3.03 4.17 -10.81
N ASN A 250 -1.95 3.91 -10.09
CA ASN A 250 -0.76 4.74 -10.16
C ASN A 250 0.29 4.28 -11.17
N ASN A 251 0.28 3.00 -11.52
CA ASN A 251 1.12 2.47 -12.58
C ASN A 251 0.31 2.44 -13.88
N LYS A 252 0.85 2.97 -14.98
CA LYS A 252 0.12 3.09 -16.26
C LYS A 252 0.71 2.21 -17.37
N HIS A 253 1.71 1.39 -17.03
CA HIS A 253 2.53 0.63 -17.97
C HIS A 253 3.01 -0.68 -17.32
N PRO A 254 2.12 -1.66 -17.06
CA PRO A 254 2.40 -2.81 -16.20
C PRO A 254 3.33 -3.82 -16.89
N LEU A 255 3.44 -3.71 -18.21
CA LEU A 255 4.31 -4.53 -19.06
C LEU A 255 5.74 -3.97 -19.17
N VAL A 256 6.04 -2.83 -18.54
CA VAL A 256 7.36 -2.21 -18.55
C VAL A 256 8.03 -2.41 -17.19
N PRO A 257 8.99 -3.34 -17.05
CA PRO A 257 9.78 -3.45 -15.83
C PRO A 257 10.48 -2.12 -15.53
N LEU A 258 10.36 -1.65 -14.29
CA LEU A 258 10.93 -0.38 -13.86
C LEU A 258 12.19 -0.60 -13.02
N SER A 259 13.06 0.41 -13.04
CA SER A 259 14.27 0.42 -12.21
C SER A 259 13.92 0.35 -10.72
N THR A 260 14.69 -0.43 -9.98
CA THR A 260 14.60 -0.55 -8.51
C THR A 260 14.99 0.74 -7.79
N LEU A 261 15.67 1.69 -8.46
CA LEU A 261 16.10 2.97 -7.88
C LEU A 261 14.95 3.92 -7.53
N ARG A 262 13.75 3.66 -8.06
CA ARG A 262 12.51 4.40 -7.75
C ARG A 262 11.52 3.59 -6.90
N ALA A 263 11.93 2.43 -6.39
CA ALA A 263 11.06 1.54 -5.63
C ALA A 263 10.43 2.23 -4.42
N GLY A 264 11.17 3.09 -3.70
CA GLY A 264 10.66 3.73 -2.49
C GLY A 264 9.44 4.61 -2.71
N HIS A 265 9.49 5.53 -3.69
CA HIS A 265 8.33 6.33 -4.08
C HIS A 265 7.17 5.47 -4.57
N ARG A 266 7.44 4.43 -5.38
CA ARG A 266 6.40 3.53 -5.90
C ARG A 266 5.69 2.77 -4.77
N LEU A 267 6.40 2.38 -3.72
CA LEU A 267 5.82 1.67 -2.58
C LEU A 267 4.88 2.56 -1.75
N VAL A 268 5.19 3.85 -1.58
CA VAL A 268 4.26 4.82 -0.96
C VAL A 268 2.97 4.90 -1.76
N ILE A 269 3.11 5.06 -3.07
CA ILE A 269 1.99 5.22 -3.98
C ILE A 269 1.16 3.93 -4.09
N HIS A 270 1.79 2.76 -4.02
CA HIS A 270 1.14 1.45 -3.91
C HIS A 270 0.21 1.36 -2.68
N GLY A 271 0.72 1.79 -1.52
CA GLY A 271 -0.08 1.89 -0.29
C GLY A 271 -1.28 2.83 -0.46
N LEU A 272 -1.05 4.02 -1.03
CA LEU A 272 -2.10 5.01 -1.28
C LEU A 272 -3.21 4.49 -2.18
N SER A 273 -2.87 3.87 -3.32
CA SER A 273 -3.88 3.28 -4.21
C SER A 273 -4.69 2.19 -3.54
N THR A 274 -4.07 1.41 -2.64
CA THR A 274 -4.78 0.36 -1.91
C THR A 274 -5.83 0.95 -0.97
N GLU A 275 -5.48 2.00 -0.22
CA GLU A 275 -6.42 2.72 0.66
C GLU A 275 -7.56 3.35 -0.15
N MET A 276 -7.25 4.05 -1.24
CA MET A 276 -8.27 4.69 -2.09
C MET A 276 -9.22 3.67 -2.72
N LEU A 277 -8.68 2.56 -3.25
CA LEU A 277 -9.48 1.49 -3.85
C LEU A 277 -10.38 0.82 -2.80
N HIS A 278 -9.83 0.51 -1.63
CA HIS A 278 -10.61 -0.12 -0.56
C HIS A 278 -11.72 0.81 -0.06
N SER A 279 -11.43 2.10 0.11
CA SER A 279 -12.40 3.12 0.54
C SER A 279 -13.56 3.23 -0.46
N LEU A 280 -13.25 3.18 -1.75
CA LEU A 280 -14.27 3.15 -2.80
C LEU A 280 -15.15 1.90 -2.70
N LEU A 281 -14.55 0.72 -2.52
CA LEU A 281 -15.29 -0.53 -2.33
C LEU A 281 -16.18 -0.49 -1.09
N GLN A 282 -15.74 0.18 -0.02
CA GLN A 282 -16.53 0.35 1.19
C GLN A 282 -17.73 1.27 0.98
N ARG A 283 -17.58 2.37 0.22
CA ARG A 283 -18.71 3.23 -0.18
C ARG A 283 -19.71 2.47 -1.04
N MET A 284 -19.23 1.69 -2.00
CA MET A 284 -20.08 0.81 -2.83
C MET A 284 -20.83 -0.22 -2.00
N GLN A 285 -20.19 -0.80 -0.99
CA GLN A 285 -20.85 -1.69 -0.05
C GLN A 285 -21.95 -0.97 0.74
N ALA A 286 -21.71 0.26 1.20
CA ALA A 286 -22.70 1.05 1.94
C ALA A 286 -23.92 1.38 1.07
N ALA A 287 -23.70 1.92 -0.13
CA ALA A 287 -24.76 2.22 -1.09
C ALA A 287 -25.59 0.97 -1.44
N GLN A 288 -24.94 -0.19 -1.62
CA GLN A 288 -25.64 -1.46 -1.87
C GLN A 288 -26.54 -1.87 -0.69
N LYS A 289 -26.12 -1.63 0.56
CA LYS A 289 -26.92 -1.93 1.75
C LYS A 289 -28.12 -0.98 1.89
N GLU A 290 -27.96 0.27 1.49
CA GLU A 290 -29.00 1.31 1.53
C GLU A 290 -29.96 1.22 0.34
N GLY A 291 -29.66 0.39 -0.67
CA GLY A 291 -30.46 0.24 -1.88
C GLY A 291 -30.30 1.42 -2.84
N GLU A 292 -29.24 2.20 -2.69
CA GLU A 292 -28.96 3.36 -3.52
C GLU A 292 -28.33 2.96 -4.86
N THR A 293 -28.55 3.78 -5.89
CA THR A 293 -27.90 3.60 -7.20
C THR A 293 -26.46 4.08 -7.17
N GLU A 294 -25.57 3.55 -8.03
CA GLU A 294 -24.15 3.93 -8.11
C GLU A 294 -23.91 5.46 -8.20
N THR A 295 -24.87 6.22 -8.71
CA THR A 295 -24.83 7.69 -8.76
C THR A 295 -24.74 8.37 -7.38
N SER A 296 -25.25 7.75 -6.30
CA SER A 296 -25.20 8.33 -4.95
C SER A 296 -23.81 8.24 -4.29
N LEU A 297 -22.90 7.43 -4.84
CA LEU A 297 -21.55 7.19 -4.30
C LEU A 297 -20.70 8.47 -4.17
N TYR A 298 -21.05 9.50 -4.95
CA TYR A 298 -20.34 10.77 -5.01
C TYR A 298 -21.11 11.92 -4.33
N GLU A 299 -22.32 11.67 -3.83
CA GLU A 299 -23.19 12.68 -3.22
C GLU A 299 -23.11 12.67 -1.68
N GLN A 300 -22.55 11.60 -1.08
CA GLN A 300 -22.39 11.49 0.36
C GLN A 300 -21.14 12.23 0.86
N PRO A 301 -21.26 13.07 1.92
CA PRO A 301 -20.12 13.72 2.55
C PRO A 301 -19.09 12.70 3.06
N LEU A 302 -17.81 13.03 2.97
CA LEU A 302 -16.75 12.31 3.68
C LEU A 302 -17.06 12.32 5.19
N ALA A 303 -17.30 11.13 5.76
CA ALA A 303 -17.45 10.93 7.20
C ALA A 303 -16.08 10.89 7.91
#